data_AF-A0A1Z5JDJ1-F1
#
_entry.id   AF-A0A1Z5JDJ1-F1
#
_cell.length_a   1.000
_cell.length_b   1.000
_cell.length_c   1.000
_cell.angle_alpha   90.00
_cell.angle_beta   90.00
_cell.angle_gamma   90.00
#
_symmetry.space_group_name_H-M   'P 1'
#
loop_
_entity.id
_entity.type
_entity.pdbx_description
1 polymer ?
#
loop_
_entity_poly.entity_id
_entity_poly.type
_entity_poly.pdbx_seq_one_letter_code
_entity_poly.pdbx_strand_id
1 'polypeptide(L)'
;MPTKIVLNKAAARTPTASTSRRSAVLDQSEELSARTTRPSLSTARRKSSRKRSVVTFPSSLLREAASAELKDEFNFDRSVASTPGESTRRLSSDDIRASPRLMGYLFAMTTGAVMLVSVFQFYRNEIEQLDPSSSATESGIEPDKYYSTATGLVFRWKLWAAIYLSAGAVALSFGTLLVHFDTVIFPTLWIAVFRDGSLAERNWILFLLIVWIAALHVSTSVLSVGEYQPNVYFTSWIGFAAMVLNYGVWRDSAGLVTTETMINQFHRETTYNWIWTGICSSIFAGAATDIYYNRELVRLRFRGERLTLTDEDWILILSVIWSEVALCCLTVALNEVYLILWHFPCRFRREQSMFRFEFGWRQIEGIIILVSMGAKFWAILEYSGVDGVINGLSNAYFGLWGSFFHSVFAFGTWLYENKHIETVVREEINRDNDENVNTNDNIAND
;
A
#
# COMPACT_ATOMS: atom_id res chain seq x y z
N MET A 1 -58.77 27.09 0.94
CA MET A 1 -58.22 26.51 -0.31
C MET A 1 -56.71 26.35 -0.14
N PRO A 2 -56.07 25.40 -0.82
CA PRO A 2 -56.36 23.96 -0.91
C PRO A 2 -55.18 23.17 -0.27
N THR A 3 -55.03 21.84 -0.27
CA THR A 3 -55.84 20.70 -0.76
C THR A 3 -55.64 19.53 0.22
N LYS A 4 -56.45 18.47 0.11
CA LYS A 4 -56.06 17.09 0.48
C LYS A 4 -56.11 16.23 -0.78
N ILE A 5 -55.18 15.30 -0.94
CA ILE A 5 -55.30 14.19 -1.91
C ILE A 5 -55.15 12.89 -1.13
N VAL A 6 -56.03 11.94 -1.41
CA VAL A 6 -56.11 10.58 -0.86
C VAL A 6 -56.41 9.64 -2.03
N LEU A 7 -56.11 8.34 -1.87
CA LEU A 7 -56.39 7.19 -2.75
C LEU A 7 -55.25 6.79 -3.71
N ASN A 8 -55.02 5.51 -4.03
CA ASN A 8 -55.14 4.26 -3.23
C ASN A 8 -54.47 3.08 -3.97
N LYS A 9 -54.13 2.01 -3.23
CA LYS A 9 -54.03 0.58 -3.62
C LYS A 9 -53.72 0.17 -5.08
N ALA A 10 -52.65 -0.64 -5.25
CA ALA A 10 -52.68 -2.06 -5.71
C ALA A 10 -51.24 -2.57 -5.99
N ALA A 11 -50.88 -3.87 -5.92
CA ALA A 11 -51.39 -5.03 -5.17
C ALA A 11 -50.40 -6.21 -5.27
N ALA A 12 -50.26 -7.02 -4.20
CA ALA A 12 -49.74 -8.41 -4.17
C ALA A 12 -48.27 -8.65 -4.64
N ARG A 13 -47.55 -9.70 -4.22
CA ARG A 13 -47.93 -11.03 -3.67
C ARG A 13 -46.98 -11.53 -2.57
N THR A 14 -47.53 -12.25 -1.59
CA THR A 14 -46.84 -13.30 -0.80
C THR A 14 -46.92 -14.65 -1.54
N PRO A 15 -45.98 -15.58 -1.27
CA PRO A 15 -46.33 -16.83 -0.56
C PRO A 15 -45.32 -17.16 0.56
N THR A 16 -45.73 -17.33 1.82
CA THR A 16 -46.21 -18.59 2.46
C THR A 16 -45.24 -19.77 2.43
N ALA A 17 -44.76 -20.15 3.61
CA ALA A 17 -44.07 -21.41 3.86
C ALA A 17 -45.02 -22.61 3.87
N SER A 18 -44.49 -23.82 3.62
CA SER A 18 -45.17 -25.08 3.90
C SER A 18 -44.22 -26.05 4.63
N THR A 19 -44.73 -26.67 5.68
CA THR A 19 -44.13 -27.83 6.35
C THR A 19 -44.92 -29.09 5.97
N SER A 20 -44.27 -30.27 5.89
CA SER A 20 -44.75 -31.54 6.48
C SER A 20 -44.17 -32.83 5.85
N ARG A 21 -43.55 -33.65 6.73
CA ARG A 21 -43.52 -35.14 6.80
C ARG A 21 -42.75 -36.04 5.79
N ARG A 22 -41.86 -36.83 6.41
CA ARG A 22 -41.66 -38.32 6.35
C ARG A 22 -41.58 -38.99 4.96
N SER A 23 -40.62 -39.89 4.72
CA SER A 23 -40.49 -41.17 5.43
C SER A 23 -39.09 -41.81 5.30
N ALA A 24 -38.80 -42.82 6.13
CA ALA A 24 -37.58 -43.64 6.06
C ALA A 24 -37.92 -45.12 5.79
N VAL A 25 -37.10 -45.83 5.00
CA VAL A 25 -37.07 -47.30 4.85
C VAL A 25 -35.61 -47.75 4.56
N LEU A 26 -35.23 -48.93 5.08
CA LEU A 26 -33.95 -49.63 4.82
C LEU A 26 -34.10 -50.65 3.67
N ASP A 27 -32.99 -50.98 2.99
CA ASP A 27 -32.43 -52.36 2.86
C ASP A 27 -31.06 -52.28 2.14
N GLN A 28 -29.98 -52.97 2.57
CA GLN A 28 -29.62 -54.40 2.34
C GLN A 28 -29.39 -54.76 0.85
N SER A 29 -28.37 -55.50 0.42
CA SER A 29 -27.21 -56.15 1.11
C SER A 29 -26.06 -56.49 0.11
N GLU A 30 -24.93 -56.98 0.64
CA GLU A 30 -24.01 -58.02 0.07
C GLU A 30 -23.25 -57.77 -1.26
N GLU A 31 -21.90 -57.78 -1.27
CA GLU A 31 -20.97 -58.94 -1.44
C GLU A 31 -20.84 -59.42 -2.92
N LEU A 32 -19.75 -60.03 -3.43
CA LEU A 32 -18.48 -60.54 -2.88
C LEU A 32 -17.43 -60.69 -4.02
N SER A 33 -16.12 -60.55 -3.71
CA SER A 33 -14.98 -61.12 -4.46
C SER A 33 -14.73 -60.63 -5.92
N ALA A 34 -13.54 -60.79 -6.53
CA ALA A 34 -12.45 -61.70 -6.20
C ALA A 34 -11.03 -61.10 -6.21
N ARG A 35 -10.21 -61.71 -5.36
CA ARG A 35 -8.80 -61.50 -5.05
C ARG A 35 -7.92 -62.36 -5.94
N THR A 36 -6.87 -61.82 -6.56
CA THR A 36 -5.68 -62.61 -7.00
C THR A 36 -4.40 -61.84 -6.68
N THR A 37 -3.31 -62.57 -6.41
CA THR A 37 -2.21 -62.12 -5.54
C THR A 37 -0.83 -62.30 -6.18
N ARG A 38 0.12 -61.41 -5.79
CA ARG A 38 1.58 -61.65 -5.67
C ARG A 38 2.43 -61.73 -6.97
N PRO A 39 3.78 -61.61 -6.89
CA PRO A 39 4.59 -60.82 -5.93
C PRO A 39 5.85 -60.09 -6.52
N SER A 40 6.42 -59.17 -5.73
CA SER A 40 7.87 -58.86 -5.54
C SER A 40 8.85 -58.84 -6.76
N LEU A 41 9.69 -57.82 -6.91
CA LEU A 41 10.89 -57.67 -6.07
C LEU A 41 11.47 -56.22 -5.98
N SER A 42 12.50 -56.09 -5.15
CA SER A 42 13.13 -54.85 -4.66
C SER A 42 13.96 -54.03 -5.66
N THR A 43 14.10 -52.73 -5.40
CA THR A 43 15.44 -52.11 -5.31
C THR A 43 15.41 -50.84 -4.44
N ALA A 44 16.50 -50.60 -3.70
CA ALA A 44 16.59 -49.49 -2.74
C ALA A 44 17.18 -48.22 -3.38
N ARG A 45 16.67 -47.04 -2.99
CA ARG A 45 17.45 -45.79 -3.11
C ARG A 45 17.10 -44.79 -2.01
N ARG A 46 18.09 -44.53 -1.13
CA ARG A 46 18.07 -43.37 -0.21
C ARG A 46 18.04 -42.07 -1.03
N LYS A 47 17.23 -41.09 -0.59
CA LYS A 47 17.69 -39.71 -0.31
C LYS A 47 16.59 -38.84 0.33
N SER A 48 16.86 -38.39 1.56
CA SER A 48 16.62 -37.03 2.07
C SER A 48 15.40 -36.26 1.55
N SER A 49 14.29 -36.27 2.30
CA SER A 49 13.29 -35.19 2.28
C SER A 49 13.21 -34.50 3.65
N ARG A 50 13.61 -33.24 3.68
CA ARG A 50 13.59 -32.37 4.87
C ARG A 50 12.16 -31.85 5.04
N LYS A 51 11.36 -32.45 5.92
CA LYS A 51 10.02 -31.95 6.24
C LYS A 51 10.12 -30.52 6.80
N ARG A 52 9.77 -29.51 6.00
CA ARG A 52 9.29 -28.23 6.52
C ARG A 52 7.80 -28.41 6.81
N SER A 53 7.43 -28.33 8.08
CA SER A 53 6.04 -28.17 8.48
C SER A 53 5.56 -26.79 8.03
N VAL A 54 4.72 -26.75 7.01
CA VAL A 54 3.89 -25.57 6.76
C VAL A 54 2.80 -25.59 7.84
N VAL A 55 2.82 -24.59 8.72
CA VAL A 55 1.73 -24.37 9.68
C VAL A 55 0.60 -23.69 8.93
N THR A 56 -0.31 -24.50 8.38
CA THR A 56 -1.62 -24.01 7.94
C THR A 56 -2.45 -23.67 9.17
N PHE A 57 -2.67 -22.38 9.41
CA PHE A 57 -3.63 -21.92 10.42
C PHE A 57 -5.07 -22.22 9.92
N PRO A 58 -5.88 -22.97 10.68
CA PRO A 58 -7.27 -23.19 10.33
C PRO A 58 -8.11 -21.94 10.64
N SER A 59 -8.45 -21.19 9.61
CA SER A 59 -9.28 -19.97 9.67
C SER A 59 -10.74 -20.21 10.12
N SER A 60 -11.12 -21.46 10.41
CA SER A 60 -12.45 -21.82 10.93
C SER A 60 -12.67 -21.40 12.38
N LEU A 61 -11.66 -21.51 13.26
CA LEU A 61 -11.82 -21.24 14.69
C LEU A 61 -12.09 -19.75 15.01
N LEU A 62 -11.48 -18.83 14.27
CA LEU A 62 -11.74 -17.40 14.41
C LEU A 62 -13.14 -17.01 13.91
N ARG A 63 -13.66 -17.70 12.88
CA ARG A 63 -15.03 -17.49 12.39
C ARG A 63 -16.07 -18.03 13.37
N GLU A 64 -15.76 -19.12 14.07
CA GLU A 64 -16.62 -19.68 15.10
C GLU A 64 -16.64 -18.82 16.38
N ALA A 65 -15.48 -18.27 16.79
CA ALA A 65 -15.39 -17.29 17.87
C ALA A 65 -16.20 -16.01 17.58
N ALA A 66 -16.00 -15.39 16.41
CA ALA A 66 -16.77 -14.21 15.99
C ALA A 66 -18.29 -14.47 15.85
N SER A 67 -18.69 -15.72 15.59
CA SER A 67 -20.11 -16.13 15.54
C SER A 67 -20.70 -16.43 16.92
N ALA A 68 -19.87 -16.57 17.97
CA ALA A 68 -20.29 -16.74 19.35
C ALA A 68 -20.55 -15.39 20.02
N GLU A 69 -19.65 -14.41 19.87
CA GLU A 69 -19.82 -13.05 20.43
C GLU A 69 -21.10 -12.36 19.92
N LEU A 70 -21.40 -12.52 18.62
CA LEU A 70 -22.62 -12.00 17.99
C LEU A 70 -23.94 -12.59 18.53
N LYS A 71 -23.90 -13.63 19.38
CA LYS A 71 -25.10 -14.19 20.04
C LYS A 71 -25.34 -13.65 21.45
N ASP A 72 -24.31 -13.15 22.14
CA ASP A 72 -24.46 -12.61 23.50
C ASP A 72 -24.89 -11.13 23.50
N GLU A 73 -24.60 -10.36 22.44
CA GLU A 73 -25.06 -8.96 22.33
C GLU A 73 -26.60 -8.82 22.24
N PHE A 74 -27.33 -9.84 21.79
CA PHE A 74 -28.78 -9.74 21.56
C PHE A 74 -29.67 -9.98 22.79
N ASN A 75 -29.09 -10.21 23.97
CA ASN A 75 -29.84 -10.42 25.23
C ASN A 75 -29.64 -9.31 26.28
N PHE A 76 -28.84 -8.26 26.00
CA PHE A 76 -28.53 -7.23 26.99
C PHE A 76 -29.49 -6.03 26.95
N ASP A 77 -30.80 -6.26 27.13
CA ASP A 77 -31.76 -5.16 27.28
C ASP A 77 -32.95 -5.46 28.21
N ARG A 78 -32.69 -5.47 29.53
CA ARG A 78 -33.58 -4.87 30.54
C ARG A 78 -32.98 -4.85 31.96
N SER A 79 -33.26 -3.74 32.65
CA SER A 79 -33.00 -3.48 34.08
C SER A 79 -31.53 -3.54 34.56
N VAL A 80 -30.89 -2.37 34.67
CA VAL A 80 -30.67 -1.71 35.97
C VAL A 80 -30.69 -0.20 35.75
N ALA A 81 -31.60 0.50 36.43
CA ALA A 81 -31.50 1.95 36.61
C ALA A 81 -30.91 2.23 37.99
N SER A 82 -29.65 2.69 38.06
CA SER A 82 -29.09 3.26 39.30
C SER A 82 -27.88 4.15 39.05
N THR A 83 -27.97 5.38 39.59
CA THR A 83 -26.90 6.34 39.94
C THR A 83 -25.98 6.91 38.83
N PRO A 84 -25.81 8.25 38.77
CA PRO A 84 -24.67 8.88 38.10
C PRO A 84 -23.42 8.76 38.98
N GLY A 85 -22.92 7.53 39.14
CA GLY A 85 -21.65 7.26 39.81
C GLY A 85 -20.48 7.49 38.85
N GLU A 86 -19.42 8.15 39.32
CA GLU A 86 -18.21 8.40 38.55
C GLU A 86 -17.67 7.10 37.93
N SER A 87 -17.70 7.01 36.60
CA SER A 87 -17.09 5.92 35.86
C SER A 87 -15.57 6.10 35.82
N THR A 88 -14.94 5.99 36.99
CA THR A 88 -13.54 5.54 37.14
C THR A 88 -13.44 4.06 36.74
N ARG A 89 -13.86 3.78 35.49
CA ARG A 89 -13.64 2.53 34.78
C ARG A 89 -12.12 2.41 34.66
N ARG A 90 -11.52 1.71 35.62
CA ARG A 90 -10.07 1.58 35.77
C ARG A 90 -9.49 1.26 34.40
N LEU A 91 -8.62 2.14 33.90
CA LEU A 91 -7.83 1.87 32.71
C LEU A 91 -7.16 0.51 32.90
N SER A 92 -7.43 -0.45 32.02
CA SER A 92 -6.78 -1.75 32.13
C SER A 92 -5.29 -1.53 31.97
N SER A 93 -4.47 -2.28 32.73
CA SER A 93 -3.03 -2.31 32.47
C SER A 93 -2.71 -2.72 31.04
N ASP A 94 -3.64 -3.44 30.41
CA ASP A 94 -3.49 -4.05 29.10
C ASP A 94 -3.78 -3.03 27.99
N ASP A 95 -4.65 -2.03 28.23
CA ASP A 95 -4.92 -0.92 27.30
C ASP A 95 -3.70 0.02 27.17
N ILE A 96 -2.95 0.20 28.27
CA ILE A 96 -1.87 1.20 28.36
C ILE A 96 -0.52 0.64 27.89
N ARG A 97 -0.22 -0.65 28.16
CA ARG A 97 1.18 -1.13 28.19
C ARG A 97 1.74 -1.74 26.92
N ALA A 98 0.92 -2.05 25.91
CA ALA A 98 1.36 -2.91 24.80
C ALA A 98 0.87 -2.49 23.40
N SER A 99 0.35 -1.27 23.21
CA SER A 99 -0.09 -0.86 21.88
C SER A 99 1.08 -0.77 20.90
N PRO A 100 1.09 -1.55 19.78
CA PRO A 100 2.17 -1.49 18.79
C PRO A 100 2.29 -0.10 18.13
N ARG A 101 1.25 0.74 18.26
CA ARG A 101 1.23 2.15 17.83
C ARG A 101 2.33 2.98 18.51
N LEU A 102 2.68 2.67 19.77
CA LEU A 102 3.72 3.39 20.51
C LEU A 102 5.10 3.22 19.86
N MET A 103 5.37 2.06 19.26
CA MET A 103 6.62 1.81 18.53
C MET A 103 6.76 2.73 17.32
N GLY A 104 5.66 3.04 16.62
CA GLY A 104 5.69 3.98 15.49
C GLY A 104 6.16 5.37 15.92
N TYR A 105 5.60 5.91 17.01
CA TYR A 105 6.03 7.20 17.57
C TYR A 105 7.47 7.15 18.11
N LEU A 106 7.89 6.04 18.73
CA LEU A 106 9.26 5.86 19.21
C LEU A 106 10.28 5.82 18.06
N PHE A 107 9.96 5.12 16.97
CA PHE A 107 10.79 5.13 15.76
C PHE A 107 10.87 6.52 15.14
N ALA A 108 9.75 7.23 14.98
CA ALA A 108 9.75 8.61 14.48
C ALA A 108 10.54 9.59 15.37
N MET A 109 10.42 9.48 16.69
CA MET A 109 11.25 10.27 17.61
C MET A 109 12.74 9.98 17.41
N THR A 110 13.11 8.70 17.29
CA THR A 110 14.50 8.27 17.15
C THR A 110 15.10 8.68 15.80
N THR A 111 14.36 8.51 14.69
CA THR A 111 14.80 8.99 13.37
C THR A 111 14.92 10.50 13.33
N GLY A 112 13.96 11.22 13.93
CA GLY A 112 14.02 12.68 14.08
C GLY A 112 15.27 13.13 14.84
N ALA A 113 15.64 12.43 15.92
CA ALA A 113 16.81 12.77 16.72
C ALA A 113 18.12 12.51 15.98
N VAL A 114 18.24 11.37 15.29
CA VAL A 114 19.43 11.05 14.47
C VAL A 114 19.53 12.02 13.28
N MET A 115 18.41 12.36 12.64
CA MET A 115 18.34 13.38 11.59
C MET A 115 18.83 14.74 12.11
N LEU A 116 18.27 15.22 13.22
CA LEU A 116 18.62 16.50 13.84
C LEU A 116 20.11 16.60 14.16
N VAL A 117 20.66 15.58 14.82
CA VAL A 117 22.10 15.50 15.14
C VAL A 117 22.94 15.49 13.87
N SER A 118 22.53 14.75 12.83
CA SER A 118 23.27 14.66 11.57
C SER A 118 23.25 15.97 10.78
N VAL A 119 22.12 16.70 10.76
CA VAL A 119 22.03 18.03 10.13
C VAL A 119 22.88 19.06 10.89
N PHE A 120 22.86 19.04 12.23
CA PHE A 120 23.69 19.94 13.03
C PHE A 120 25.19 19.64 12.90
N GLN A 121 25.59 18.37 12.84
CA GLN A 121 26.97 17.98 12.55
C GLN A 121 27.41 18.44 11.16
N PHE A 122 26.55 18.30 10.14
CA PHE A 122 26.81 18.82 8.80
C PHE A 122 27.01 20.34 8.80
N TYR A 123 26.11 21.10 9.43
CA TYR A 123 26.24 22.57 9.53
C TYR A 123 27.55 23.00 10.20
N ARG A 124 27.86 22.43 11.38
CA ARG A 124 29.06 22.78 12.14
C ARG A 124 30.37 22.37 11.46
N ASN A 125 30.37 21.27 10.69
CA ASN A 125 31.59 20.76 10.08
C ASN A 125 31.84 21.29 8.67
N GLU A 126 30.81 21.36 7.83
CA GLU A 126 30.95 21.74 6.42
C GLU A 126 30.70 23.23 6.17
N ILE A 127 29.91 23.91 7.01
CA ILE A 127 29.45 25.29 6.74
C ILE A 127 30.15 26.31 7.66
N GLU A 128 30.23 26.06 8.97
CA GLU A 128 30.91 26.98 9.89
C GLU A 128 32.45 26.97 9.76
N GLN A 129 33.05 25.92 9.19
CA GLN A 129 34.51 25.80 9.00
C GLN A 129 35.00 26.35 7.66
N LEU A 130 34.10 26.66 6.72
CA LEU A 130 34.48 27.31 5.47
C LEU A 130 34.57 28.81 5.67
N ASP A 131 35.80 29.33 5.57
CA ASP A 131 36.10 30.74 5.78
C ASP A 131 35.37 31.61 4.74
N PRO A 132 34.39 32.45 5.15
CA PRO A 132 33.49 33.16 4.23
C PRO A 132 34.23 34.15 3.31
N SER A 133 35.48 34.50 3.65
CA SER A 133 36.39 35.34 2.89
C SER A 133 36.92 34.71 1.60
N SER A 134 36.86 33.38 1.44
CA SER A 134 37.77 32.65 0.53
C SER A 134 37.17 32.12 -0.78
N SER A 135 35.84 32.12 -0.98
CA SER A 135 35.21 31.41 -2.12
C SER A 135 34.01 32.09 -2.80
N ALA A 136 33.41 33.12 -2.18
CA ALA A 136 32.16 33.71 -2.69
C ALA A 136 32.35 34.67 -3.87
N THR A 137 33.51 35.33 -3.98
CA THR A 137 33.69 36.50 -4.87
C THR A 137 33.95 36.18 -6.34
N GLU A 138 34.39 34.98 -6.69
CA GLU A 138 34.72 34.60 -8.09
C GLU A 138 33.63 33.79 -8.81
N SER A 139 32.64 33.26 -8.08
CA SER A 139 31.73 32.24 -8.60
C SER A 139 30.31 32.72 -8.94
N GLY A 140 29.96 33.97 -8.60
CA GLY A 140 28.62 34.52 -8.83
C GLY A 140 27.51 33.88 -7.99
N ILE A 141 27.87 33.09 -6.97
CA ILE A 141 26.92 32.37 -6.11
C ILE A 141 26.33 33.33 -5.07
N GLU A 142 25.01 33.43 -5.01
CA GLU A 142 24.28 34.25 -4.02
C GLU A 142 24.48 33.70 -2.59
N PRO A 143 25.28 34.34 -1.72
CA PRO A 143 25.59 33.81 -0.39
C PRO A 143 24.37 33.82 0.55
N ASP A 144 23.35 34.62 0.24
CA ASP A 144 22.08 34.66 0.97
C ASP A 144 21.13 33.51 0.63
N LYS A 145 21.41 32.75 -0.44
CA LYS A 145 20.56 31.66 -0.93
C LYS A 145 21.18 30.27 -0.76
N TYR A 146 22.50 30.17 -0.86
CA TYR A 146 23.24 28.90 -0.77
C TYR A 146 24.30 28.91 0.33
N TYR A 147 24.54 27.74 0.91
CA TYR A 147 25.82 27.41 1.53
C TYR A 147 26.66 26.65 0.49
N SER A 148 27.91 27.06 0.30
CA SER A 148 28.92 26.25 -0.38
C SER A 148 29.48 25.25 0.63
N THR A 149 29.72 24.01 0.19
CA THR A 149 30.45 22.98 0.96
C THR A 149 31.62 22.45 0.14
N ALA A 150 32.46 21.59 0.72
CA ALA A 150 33.52 20.94 -0.04
C ALA A 150 33.00 20.00 -1.15
N THR A 151 31.74 19.58 -1.05
CA THR A 151 31.09 18.58 -1.92
C THR A 151 30.07 19.17 -2.91
N GLY A 152 29.58 20.39 -2.68
CA GLY A 152 28.66 21.07 -3.60
C GLY A 152 27.94 22.26 -2.98
N LEU A 153 26.66 22.45 -3.32
CA LEU A 153 25.83 23.56 -2.86
C LEU A 153 24.60 23.04 -2.13
N VAL A 154 24.23 23.69 -1.03
CA VAL A 154 23.01 23.40 -0.26
C VAL A 154 22.17 24.67 -0.13
N PHE A 155 20.88 24.60 -0.42
CA PHE A 155 19.97 25.72 -0.16
C PHE A 155 19.90 26.05 1.33
N ARG A 156 20.13 27.32 1.70
CA ARG A 156 20.08 27.77 3.11
C ARG A 156 18.73 27.47 3.75
N TRP A 157 17.64 27.69 3.00
CA TRP A 157 16.29 27.41 3.47
C TRP A 157 16.02 25.90 3.67
N LYS A 158 16.56 25.02 2.81
CA LYS A 158 16.41 23.56 2.95
C LYS A 158 17.15 23.07 4.20
N LEU A 159 18.34 23.60 4.50
CA LEU A 159 19.07 23.30 5.74
C LEU A 159 18.24 23.68 6.98
N TRP A 160 17.78 24.93 7.07
CA TRP A 160 17.00 25.39 8.21
C TRP A 160 15.68 24.64 8.35
N ALA A 161 14.98 24.39 7.25
CA ALA A 161 13.76 23.58 7.25
C ALA A 161 14.02 22.13 7.71
N ALA A 162 15.14 21.50 7.34
CA ALA A 162 15.51 20.19 7.84
C ALA A 162 15.79 20.20 9.36
N ILE A 163 16.43 21.24 9.90
CA ILE A 163 16.60 21.43 11.36
C ILE A 163 15.24 21.57 12.06
N TYR A 164 14.37 22.46 11.59
CA TYR A 164 13.07 22.70 12.21
C TYR A 164 12.13 21.50 12.10
N LEU A 165 12.11 20.80 10.97
CA LEU A 165 11.26 19.62 10.75
C LEU A 165 11.74 18.43 11.58
N SER A 166 13.06 18.20 11.71
CA SER A 166 13.58 17.14 12.58
C SER A 166 13.38 17.46 14.07
N ALA A 167 13.65 18.69 14.51
CA ALA A 167 13.36 19.13 15.88
C ALA A 167 11.86 19.06 16.21
N GLY A 168 11.01 19.48 15.27
CA GLY A 168 9.55 19.34 15.37
C GLY A 168 9.11 17.89 15.47
N ALA A 169 9.61 17.00 14.59
CA ALA A 169 9.30 15.58 14.63
C ALA A 169 9.72 14.93 15.95
N VAL A 170 10.88 15.28 16.51
CA VAL A 170 11.30 14.84 17.85
C VAL A 170 10.34 15.35 18.92
N ALA A 171 10.07 16.66 18.98
CA ALA A 171 9.24 17.26 20.02
C ALA A 171 7.79 16.74 20.00
N LEU A 172 7.20 16.61 18.81
CA LEU A 172 5.84 16.10 18.63
C LEU A 172 5.75 14.61 18.98
N SER A 173 6.72 13.79 18.53
CA SER A 173 6.73 12.36 18.83
C SER A 173 7.02 12.11 20.31
N PHE A 174 7.98 12.81 20.90
CA PHE A 174 8.28 12.74 22.34
C PHE A 174 7.10 13.20 23.19
N GLY A 175 6.43 14.31 22.82
CA GLY A 175 5.19 14.73 23.47
C GLY A 175 4.08 13.67 23.38
N THR A 176 3.97 12.99 22.24
CA THR A 176 3.02 11.87 22.06
C THR A 176 3.34 10.69 23.00
N LEU A 177 4.62 10.35 23.16
CA LEU A 177 5.08 9.32 24.09
C LEU A 177 4.83 9.74 25.56
N LEU A 178 5.13 11.00 25.91
CA LEU A 178 4.89 11.53 27.25
C LEU A 178 3.40 11.45 27.61
N VAL A 179 2.49 11.94 26.76
CA VAL A 179 1.05 11.84 27.01
C VAL A 179 0.61 10.38 27.10
N HIS A 180 1.18 9.46 26.31
CA HIS A 180 0.91 8.02 26.40
C HIS A 180 1.30 7.41 27.76
N PHE A 181 2.44 7.80 28.33
CA PHE A 181 2.87 7.32 29.65
C PHE A 181 2.19 8.08 30.80
N ASP A 182 1.79 9.33 30.59
CA ASP A 182 1.17 10.20 31.59
C ASP A 182 -0.35 10.00 31.71
N THR A 183 -0.72 8.75 32.03
CA THR A 183 -2.08 8.35 32.37
C THR A 183 -2.52 8.83 33.76
N VAL A 184 -1.65 9.54 34.49
CA VAL A 184 -1.87 9.99 35.87
C VAL A 184 -2.21 11.48 35.94
N ILE A 185 -1.48 12.35 35.23
CA ILE A 185 -1.72 13.80 35.22
C ILE A 185 -2.76 14.18 34.16
N PHE A 186 -2.76 13.50 33.00
CA PHE A 186 -3.68 13.80 31.89
C PHE A 186 -4.58 12.62 31.42
N PRO A 187 -5.23 11.86 32.32
CA PRO A 187 -6.07 10.71 31.94
C PRO A 187 -7.19 11.08 30.96
N THR A 188 -7.83 12.24 31.13
CA THR A 188 -8.90 12.70 30.24
C THR A 188 -8.41 12.97 28.82
N LEU A 189 -7.19 13.52 28.67
CA LEU A 189 -6.57 13.76 27.37
C LEU A 189 -6.16 12.44 26.72
N TRP A 190 -5.56 11.52 27.48
CA TRP A 190 -5.20 10.19 26.99
C TRP A 190 -6.43 9.44 26.47
N ILE A 191 -7.53 9.44 27.23
CA ILE A 191 -8.80 8.82 26.84
C ILE A 191 -9.40 9.50 25.61
N ALA A 192 -9.36 10.83 25.51
CA ALA A 192 -9.90 11.55 24.37
C ALA A 192 -9.08 11.33 23.08
N VAL A 193 -7.76 11.10 23.20
CA VAL A 193 -6.87 11.01 22.04
C VAL A 193 -6.58 9.56 21.63
N PHE A 194 -6.20 8.64 22.51
CA PHE A 194 -5.59 7.35 22.13
C PHE A 194 -6.47 6.10 22.34
N ARG A 195 -7.61 6.27 23.02
CA ARG A 195 -8.55 5.19 23.30
C ARG A 195 -9.25 4.70 22.03
N ASP A 196 -9.46 3.39 21.93
CA ASP A 196 -10.33 2.69 20.97
C ASP A 196 -10.14 3.14 19.50
N GLY A 197 -8.89 3.46 19.11
CA GLY A 197 -8.55 3.90 17.75
C GLY A 197 -9.18 5.25 17.36
N SER A 198 -9.18 6.23 18.25
CA SER A 198 -9.93 7.48 18.07
C SER A 198 -9.60 8.25 16.78
N LEU A 199 -10.57 9.06 16.33
CA LEU A 199 -10.39 10.00 15.22
C LEU A 199 -9.33 11.08 15.50
N ALA A 200 -9.06 11.40 16.77
CA ALA A 200 -8.03 12.36 17.14
C ALA A 200 -6.63 11.77 16.93
N GLU A 201 -6.41 10.51 17.33
CA GLU A 201 -5.16 9.78 17.04
C GLU A 201 -4.96 9.61 15.54
N ARG A 202 -6.01 9.26 14.78
CA ARG A 202 -5.94 9.20 13.31
C ARG A 202 -5.45 10.51 12.71
N ASN A 203 -6.08 11.62 13.09
CA ASN A 203 -5.75 12.94 12.56
C ASN A 203 -4.33 13.37 13.00
N TRP A 204 -3.88 12.95 14.19
CA TRP A 204 -2.52 13.15 14.68
C TRP A 204 -1.48 12.35 13.88
N ILE A 205 -1.74 11.07 13.58
CA ILE A 205 -0.86 10.25 12.72
C ILE A 205 -0.81 10.83 11.31
N LEU A 206 -1.93 11.27 10.75
CA LEU A 206 -1.96 11.92 9.43
C LEU A 206 -1.19 13.26 9.42
N PHE A 207 -1.28 14.05 10.50
CA PHE A 207 -0.47 15.26 10.67
C PHE A 207 1.03 14.94 10.73
N LEU A 208 1.44 13.96 11.54
CA LEU A 208 2.84 13.51 11.60
C LEU A 208 3.32 12.95 10.25
N LEU A 209 2.46 12.23 9.51
CA LEU A 209 2.77 11.76 8.17
C LEU A 209 3.03 12.92 7.20
N ILE A 210 2.24 13.99 7.25
CA ILE A 210 2.47 15.22 6.46
C ILE A 210 3.80 15.88 6.86
N VAL A 211 4.11 15.96 8.16
CA VAL A 211 5.40 16.48 8.65
C VAL A 211 6.56 15.64 8.10
N TRP A 212 6.45 14.31 8.07
CA TRP A 212 7.49 13.44 7.52
C TRP A 212 7.57 13.46 5.99
N ILE A 213 6.47 13.67 5.26
CA ILE A 213 6.49 13.92 3.81
C ILE A 213 7.24 15.23 3.51
N ALA A 214 6.99 16.28 4.29
CA ALA A 214 7.71 17.55 4.17
C ALA A 214 9.18 17.40 4.55
N ALA A 215 9.49 16.70 5.65
CA ALA A 215 10.87 16.42 6.08
C ALA A 215 11.64 15.63 5.03
N LEU A 216 11.03 14.58 4.47
CA LEU A 216 11.57 13.81 3.36
C LEU A 216 11.86 14.72 2.17
N HIS A 217 10.84 15.39 1.62
CA HIS A 217 11.02 16.27 0.45
C HIS A 217 12.11 17.32 0.68
N VAL A 218 12.10 18.05 1.79
CA VAL A 218 13.12 19.08 2.09
C VAL A 218 14.53 18.49 2.20
N SER A 219 14.66 17.28 2.74
CA SER A 219 15.96 16.70 3.11
C SER A 219 16.59 15.81 2.05
N THR A 220 15.85 15.40 1.01
CA THR A 220 16.31 14.47 -0.04
C THR A 220 16.00 14.95 -1.47
N SER A 221 15.53 16.20 -1.59
CA SER A 221 15.42 16.94 -2.85
C SER A 221 16.77 17.51 -3.29
N VAL A 222 16.80 18.17 -4.45
CA VAL A 222 18.04 18.59 -5.11
C VAL A 222 18.68 19.77 -4.37
N LEU A 223 20.00 19.77 -4.20
CA LEU A 223 20.75 20.75 -3.37
C LEU A 223 20.26 20.77 -1.90
N SER A 224 19.99 19.59 -1.35
CA SER A 224 19.60 19.39 0.05
C SER A 224 20.71 18.72 0.87
N VAL A 225 20.53 18.66 2.19
CA VAL A 225 21.51 18.07 3.11
C VAL A 225 21.67 16.56 2.91
N GLY A 226 20.61 15.83 2.54
CA GLY A 226 20.64 14.37 2.40
C GLY A 226 21.46 13.88 1.20
N GLU A 227 21.66 14.71 0.18
CA GLU A 227 22.56 14.36 -0.95
C GLU A 227 24.02 14.19 -0.48
N TYR A 228 24.41 14.94 0.58
CA TYR A 228 25.76 14.97 1.13
C TYR A 228 25.90 14.22 2.47
N GLN A 229 24.81 14.04 3.21
CA GLN A 229 24.79 13.34 4.51
C GLN A 229 23.81 12.14 4.47
N PRO A 230 24.32 10.91 4.22
CA PRO A 230 23.53 9.68 4.19
C PRO A 230 22.60 9.47 5.38
N ASN A 231 23.03 9.85 6.60
CA ASN A 231 22.19 9.68 7.78
C ASN A 231 20.90 10.51 7.68
N VAL A 232 20.96 11.73 7.14
CA VAL A 232 19.78 12.59 6.94
C VAL A 232 18.85 12.00 5.89
N TYR A 233 19.41 11.50 4.79
CA TYR A 233 18.64 10.79 3.76
C TYR A 233 17.90 9.58 4.33
N PHE A 234 18.62 8.62 4.93
CA PHE A 234 18.00 7.38 5.41
C PHE A 234 17.04 7.61 6.57
N THR A 235 17.35 8.50 7.51
CA THR A 235 16.43 8.78 8.64
C THR A 235 15.14 9.46 8.20
N SER A 236 15.17 10.31 7.18
CA SER A 236 13.95 10.91 6.61
C SER A 236 13.03 9.86 5.97
N TRP A 237 13.60 8.91 5.21
CA TRP A 237 12.88 7.76 4.67
C TRP A 237 12.33 6.82 5.75
N ILE A 238 13.13 6.48 6.78
CA ILE A 238 12.69 5.60 7.86
C ILE A 238 11.59 6.27 8.70
N GLY A 239 11.68 7.59 8.95
CA GLY A 239 10.64 8.34 9.67
C GLY A 239 9.31 8.38 8.89
N PHE A 240 9.35 8.62 7.58
CA PHE A 240 8.20 8.50 6.70
C PHE A 240 7.59 7.09 6.73
N ALA A 241 8.40 6.05 6.51
CA ALA A 241 7.95 4.66 6.52
C ALA A 241 7.36 4.26 7.88
N ALA A 242 7.97 4.71 8.99
CA ALA A 242 7.45 4.46 10.34
C ALA A 242 6.05 5.05 10.53
N MET A 243 5.74 6.24 9.99
CA MET A 243 4.39 6.82 10.08
C MET A 243 3.37 6.13 9.16
N VAL A 244 3.77 5.71 7.96
CA VAL A 244 2.91 4.90 7.08
C VAL A 244 2.53 3.57 7.74
N LEU A 245 3.52 2.87 8.32
CA LEU A 245 3.28 1.63 9.06
C LEU A 245 2.45 1.88 10.33
N ASN A 246 2.70 2.96 11.07
CA ASN A 246 1.93 3.32 12.25
C ASN A 246 0.45 3.61 11.94
N TYR A 247 0.17 4.21 10.77
CA TYR A 247 -1.20 4.40 10.29
C TYR A 247 -1.91 3.06 9.99
N GLY A 248 -1.19 2.08 9.41
CA GLY A 248 -1.69 0.72 9.23
C GLY A 248 -2.02 0.05 10.56
N VAL A 249 -1.06 0.04 11.49
CA VAL A 249 -1.24 -0.49 12.85
C VAL A 249 -2.41 0.20 13.58
N TRP A 250 -2.57 1.51 13.41
CA TRP A 250 -3.72 2.24 13.95
C TRP A 250 -5.06 1.71 13.42
N ARG A 251 -5.20 1.53 12.09
CA ARG A 251 -6.43 0.97 11.49
C ARG A 251 -6.76 -0.39 12.07
N ASP A 252 -5.78 -1.29 12.10
CA ASP A 252 -5.96 -2.66 12.55
C ASP A 252 -6.35 -2.69 14.04
N SER A 253 -5.73 -1.84 14.87
CA SER A 253 -6.09 -1.67 16.29
C SER A 253 -7.46 -1.06 16.53
N ALA A 254 -7.98 -0.29 15.57
CA ALA A 254 -9.31 0.32 15.60
C ALA A 254 -10.41 -0.65 15.09
N GLY A 255 -10.07 -1.92 14.80
CA GLY A 255 -10.99 -2.87 14.18
C GLY A 255 -11.38 -2.52 12.74
N LEU A 256 -10.66 -1.59 12.11
CA LEU A 256 -10.91 -1.19 10.73
C LEU A 256 -10.21 -2.14 9.76
N VAL A 257 -10.84 -2.34 8.60
CA VAL A 257 -10.24 -3.09 7.48
C VAL A 257 -8.87 -2.48 7.12
N THR A 258 -7.84 -3.31 6.95
CA THR A 258 -6.48 -2.88 6.58
C THR A 258 -6.51 -2.03 5.29
N THR A 259 -5.50 -1.19 5.04
CA THR A 259 -5.45 -0.39 3.80
C THR A 259 -5.41 -1.28 2.55
N GLU A 260 -4.67 -2.39 2.59
CA GLU A 260 -4.60 -3.38 1.50
C GLU A 260 -5.97 -4.02 1.26
N THR A 261 -6.63 -4.53 2.31
CA THR A 261 -7.95 -5.16 2.18
C THR A 261 -9.02 -4.15 1.77
N MET A 262 -8.94 -2.89 2.19
CA MET A 262 -9.86 -1.83 1.76
C MET A 262 -9.75 -1.54 0.26
N ILE A 263 -8.54 -1.58 -0.30
CA ILE A 263 -8.29 -1.44 -1.75
C ILE A 263 -8.74 -2.73 -2.47
N ASN A 264 -8.30 -3.90 -2.02
CA ASN A 264 -8.59 -5.16 -2.71
C ASN A 264 -10.04 -5.65 -2.54
N GLN A 265 -10.84 -5.09 -1.62
CA GLN A 265 -12.27 -5.44 -1.48
C GLN A 265 -13.14 -4.96 -2.65
N PHE A 266 -12.73 -3.89 -3.34
CA PHE A 266 -13.49 -3.28 -4.44
C PHE A 266 -12.77 -3.34 -5.78
N HIS A 267 -11.49 -3.72 -5.79
CA HIS A 267 -10.59 -3.60 -6.94
C HIS A 267 -9.80 -4.90 -7.17
N ARG A 268 -9.19 -5.06 -8.35
CA ARG A 268 -8.27 -6.19 -8.63
C ARG A 268 -7.00 -6.08 -7.78
N GLU A 269 -6.35 -7.20 -7.48
CA GLU A 269 -5.14 -7.22 -6.66
C GLU A 269 -3.98 -6.45 -7.34
N THR A 270 -3.99 -6.38 -8.69
CA THR A 270 -3.04 -5.55 -9.44
C THR A 270 -3.19 -4.05 -9.16
N THR A 271 -4.39 -3.56 -8.79
CA THR A 271 -4.65 -2.13 -8.52
C THR A 271 -3.80 -1.61 -7.36
N TYR A 272 -3.64 -2.40 -6.29
CA TYR A 272 -2.78 -2.05 -5.15
C TYR A 272 -1.33 -1.81 -5.59
N ASN A 273 -0.79 -2.69 -6.43
CA ASN A 273 0.56 -2.54 -6.97
C ASN A 273 0.69 -1.37 -7.96
N TRP A 274 -0.35 -1.06 -8.74
CA TRP A 274 -0.40 0.11 -9.61
C TRP A 274 -0.40 1.42 -8.82
N ILE A 275 -1.13 1.50 -7.70
CA ILE A 275 -1.12 2.66 -6.80
C ILE A 275 0.30 2.89 -6.26
N TRP A 276 0.95 1.84 -5.73
CA TRP A 276 2.33 1.95 -5.23
C TRP A 276 3.36 2.29 -6.32
N THR A 277 3.22 1.69 -7.51
CA THR A 277 4.03 2.07 -8.68
C THR A 277 3.86 3.55 -8.97
N GLY A 278 2.62 4.04 -9.09
CA GLY A 278 2.31 5.45 -9.34
C GLY A 278 2.83 6.41 -8.28
N ILE A 279 2.81 6.03 -6.99
CA ILE A 279 3.42 6.81 -5.90
C ILE A 279 4.94 6.93 -6.11
N CYS A 280 5.63 5.81 -6.33
CA CYS A 280 7.08 5.83 -6.55
C CYS A 280 7.47 6.59 -7.84
N SER A 281 6.72 6.40 -8.92
CA SER A 281 6.89 7.14 -10.18
C SER A 281 6.62 8.64 -10.00
N SER A 282 5.67 9.03 -9.14
CA SER A 282 5.41 10.45 -8.80
C SER A 282 6.56 11.06 -8.01
N ILE A 283 7.19 10.30 -7.12
CA ILE A 283 8.40 10.73 -6.38
C ILE A 283 9.57 10.90 -7.34
N PHE A 284 9.74 9.99 -8.31
CA PHE A 284 10.73 10.11 -9.38
C PHE A 284 10.46 11.33 -10.29
N ALA A 285 9.21 11.53 -10.72
CA ALA A 285 8.78 12.67 -11.52
C ALA A 285 8.99 14.01 -10.81
N GLY A 286 8.64 14.09 -9.52
CA GLY A 286 8.89 15.26 -8.68
C GLY A 286 10.37 15.55 -8.53
N ALA A 287 11.21 14.53 -8.34
CA ALA A 287 12.66 14.70 -8.28
C ALA A 287 13.25 15.19 -9.61
N ALA A 288 12.86 14.60 -10.75
CA ALA A 288 13.29 15.06 -12.07
C ALA A 288 12.85 16.51 -12.37
N THR A 289 11.65 16.87 -11.91
CA THR A 289 11.11 18.24 -12.03
C THR A 289 11.90 19.23 -11.16
N ASP A 290 12.30 18.85 -9.94
CA ASP A 290 13.17 19.65 -9.08
C ASP A 290 14.59 19.80 -9.67
N ILE A 291 15.14 18.76 -10.33
CA ILE A 291 16.40 18.89 -11.10
C ILE A 291 16.22 19.92 -12.22
N TYR A 292 15.14 19.85 -13.00
CA TYR A 292 14.88 20.78 -14.11
C TYR A 292 14.78 22.25 -13.65
N TYR A 293 14.10 22.51 -12.52
CA TYR A 293 14.01 23.86 -11.95
C TYR A 293 15.36 24.39 -11.43
N ASN A 294 16.28 23.49 -11.05
CA ASN A 294 17.61 23.84 -10.56
C ASN A 294 18.73 23.56 -11.60
N ARG A 295 18.39 23.36 -12.88
CA ARG A 295 19.32 22.83 -13.92
C ARG A 295 20.57 23.67 -14.17
N GLU A 296 20.53 24.97 -13.88
CA GLU A 296 21.69 25.88 -13.98
C GLU A 296 22.73 25.63 -12.87
N LEU A 297 22.30 25.08 -11.74
CA LEU A 297 23.10 24.82 -10.54
C LEU A 297 23.56 23.35 -10.47
N VAL A 298 22.77 22.45 -11.06
CA VAL A 298 22.97 20.99 -10.99
C VAL A 298 23.80 20.51 -12.17
N ARG A 299 25.02 20.04 -11.88
CA ARG A 299 25.93 19.49 -12.90
C ARG A 299 25.65 18.01 -13.15
N LEU A 300 24.76 17.73 -14.10
CA LEU A 300 24.54 16.36 -14.57
C LEU A 300 25.80 15.76 -15.20
N ARG A 301 26.00 14.47 -14.97
CA ARG A 301 27.03 13.66 -15.63
C ARG A 301 26.43 12.38 -16.14
N PHE A 302 26.96 11.84 -17.23
CA PHE A 302 26.62 10.53 -17.75
C PHE A 302 27.90 9.89 -18.28
N ARG A 303 28.22 8.67 -17.81
CA ARG A 303 29.44 7.95 -18.18
C ARG A 303 30.72 8.77 -17.94
N GLY A 304 30.74 9.54 -16.85
CA GLY A 304 31.82 10.46 -16.46
C GLY A 304 31.82 11.82 -17.16
N GLU A 305 31.18 11.94 -18.33
CA GLU A 305 31.12 13.17 -19.12
C GLU A 305 30.07 14.15 -18.58
N ARG A 306 30.25 15.46 -18.79
CA ARG A 306 29.25 16.48 -18.41
C ARG A 306 28.09 16.45 -19.39
N LEU A 307 26.89 16.21 -18.91
CA LEU A 307 25.68 16.16 -19.73
C LEU A 307 25.02 17.56 -19.76
N THR A 308 25.14 18.25 -20.89
CA THR A 308 24.42 19.52 -21.14
C THR A 308 23.16 19.23 -21.95
N LEU A 309 22.01 19.23 -21.28
CA LEU A 309 20.70 19.05 -21.90
C LEU A 309 20.14 20.41 -22.36
N THR A 310 19.54 20.45 -23.54
CA THR A 310 18.76 21.60 -24.01
C THR A 310 17.39 21.65 -23.31
N ASP A 311 16.67 22.78 -23.43
CA ASP A 311 15.30 22.86 -22.92
C ASP A 311 14.35 21.89 -23.65
N GLU A 312 14.62 21.57 -24.93
CA GLU A 312 13.85 20.56 -25.68
C GLU A 312 14.08 19.15 -25.11
N ASP A 313 15.33 18.78 -24.81
CA ASP A 313 15.66 17.50 -24.16
C ASP A 313 14.97 17.39 -22.80
N TRP A 314 14.95 18.47 -22.01
CA TRP A 314 14.27 18.52 -20.73
C TRP A 314 12.75 18.34 -20.84
N ILE A 315 12.11 18.99 -21.81
CA ILE A 315 10.67 18.83 -22.08
C ILE A 315 10.38 17.38 -22.47
N LEU A 316 11.21 16.75 -23.30
CA LEU A 316 11.09 15.34 -23.65
C LEU A 316 11.21 14.43 -22.42
N ILE A 317 12.27 14.59 -21.62
CA ILE A 317 12.53 13.80 -20.41
C ILE A 317 11.37 13.93 -19.42
N LEU A 318 10.93 15.16 -19.11
CA LEU A 318 9.81 15.37 -18.20
C LEU A 318 8.50 14.81 -18.75
N SER A 319 8.25 14.91 -20.06
CA SER A 319 7.06 14.34 -20.70
C SER A 319 7.03 12.82 -20.57
N VAL A 320 8.16 12.15 -20.80
CA VAL A 320 8.29 10.69 -20.63
C VAL A 320 8.04 10.29 -19.18
N ILE A 321 8.69 10.96 -18.21
CA ILE A 321 8.55 10.60 -16.79
C ILE A 321 7.12 10.87 -16.27
N TRP A 322 6.50 12.00 -16.62
CA TRP A 322 5.12 12.30 -16.23
C TRP A 322 4.09 11.43 -16.98
N SER A 323 4.38 10.96 -18.20
CA SER A 323 3.53 9.99 -18.89
C SER A 323 3.46 8.64 -18.16
N GLU A 324 4.50 8.28 -17.41
CA GLU A 324 4.51 7.08 -16.56
C GLU A 324 3.53 7.22 -15.38
N VAL A 325 3.50 8.40 -14.74
CA VAL A 325 2.54 8.72 -13.69
C VAL A 325 1.11 8.70 -14.25
N ALA A 326 0.90 9.31 -15.42
CA ALA A 326 -0.39 9.30 -16.11
C ALA A 326 -0.83 7.87 -16.49
N LEU A 327 0.10 7.01 -16.90
CA LEU A 327 -0.16 5.59 -17.17
C LEU A 327 -0.62 4.85 -15.91
N CYS A 328 0.01 5.09 -14.75
CA CYS A 328 -0.40 4.48 -13.48
C CYS A 328 -1.79 4.97 -13.03
N CYS A 329 -2.11 6.25 -13.20
CA CYS A 329 -3.45 6.78 -12.95
C CYS A 329 -4.49 6.17 -13.90
N LEU A 330 -4.13 6.00 -15.18
CA LEU A 330 -4.99 5.40 -16.19
C LEU A 330 -5.23 3.91 -15.93
N THR A 331 -4.23 3.13 -15.51
CA THR A 331 -4.40 1.70 -15.21
C THR A 331 -5.26 1.48 -13.98
N VAL A 332 -5.12 2.31 -12.94
CA VAL A 332 -6.04 2.32 -11.78
C VAL A 332 -7.45 2.67 -12.24
N ALA A 333 -7.65 3.78 -12.96
CA ALA A 333 -8.97 4.18 -13.45
C ALA A 333 -9.63 3.15 -14.38
N LEU A 334 -8.84 2.44 -15.20
CA LEU A 334 -9.34 1.33 -16.03
C LEU A 334 -9.69 0.11 -15.19
N ASN A 335 -8.93 -0.23 -14.14
CA ASN A 335 -9.33 -1.29 -13.21
C ASN A 335 -10.66 -0.95 -12.49
N GLU A 336 -10.91 0.30 -12.11
CA GLU A 336 -12.21 0.76 -11.58
C GLU A 336 -13.34 0.60 -12.60
N VAL A 337 -13.17 1.25 -13.76
CA VAL A 337 -14.23 1.39 -14.77
C VAL A 337 -14.56 0.04 -15.41
N TYR A 338 -13.58 -0.86 -15.56
CA TYR A 338 -13.79 -2.20 -16.10
C TYR A 338 -14.65 -3.07 -15.18
N LEU A 339 -14.51 -2.97 -13.85
CA LEU A 339 -15.36 -3.70 -12.90
C LEU A 339 -16.82 -3.24 -12.96
N ILE A 340 -17.05 -1.94 -13.17
CA ILE A 340 -18.40 -1.35 -13.25
C ILE A 340 -19.06 -1.66 -14.61
N LEU A 341 -18.35 -1.48 -15.73
CA LEU A 341 -18.95 -1.60 -17.06
C LEU A 341 -19.12 -3.06 -17.53
N TRP A 342 -18.26 -3.99 -17.10
CA TRP A 342 -18.29 -5.37 -17.61
C TRP A 342 -19.20 -6.35 -16.84
N HIS A 343 -20.06 -5.83 -15.95
CA HIS A 343 -21.29 -6.54 -15.57
C HIS A 343 -22.27 -6.70 -16.75
N PHE A 344 -22.06 -5.99 -17.87
CA PHE A 344 -22.67 -6.35 -19.14
C PHE A 344 -21.97 -7.54 -19.76
N PRO A 345 -22.67 -8.66 -20.03
CA PRO A 345 -22.09 -9.83 -20.67
C PRO A 345 -21.88 -9.55 -22.16
N CYS A 346 -20.77 -8.89 -22.50
CA CYS A 346 -20.25 -8.83 -23.87
C CYS A 346 -19.67 -10.19 -24.34
N ARG A 347 -20.36 -11.30 -24.02
CA ARG A 347 -20.23 -12.59 -24.71
C ARG A 347 -20.75 -12.41 -26.15
N PHE A 348 -19.94 -11.82 -27.03
CA PHE A 348 -20.20 -11.85 -28.47
C PHE A 348 -19.98 -13.28 -28.98
N ARG A 349 -20.94 -14.18 -28.74
CA ARG A 349 -20.92 -15.51 -29.33
C ARG A 349 -21.24 -15.36 -30.82
N ARG A 350 -20.26 -15.54 -31.70
CA ARG A 350 -20.49 -15.70 -33.14
C ARG A 350 -19.96 -17.04 -33.61
N GLU A 351 -20.79 -17.71 -34.38
CA GLU A 351 -20.58 -19.07 -34.86
C GLU A 351 -19.38 -19.20 -35.80
N GLN A 352 -18.72 -20.35 -35.70
CA GLN A 352 -17.93 -21.03 -36.73
C GLN A 352 -16.65 -20.33 -37.27
N SER A 353 -15.52 -20.96 -36.93
CA SER A 353 -14.28 -21.07 -37.73
C SER A 353 -13.47 -19.81 -38.08
N MET A 354 -13.35 -18.83 -37.19
CA MET A 354 -12.22 -17.89 -37.22
C MET A 354 -11.56 -17.76 -35.84
N PHE A 355 -10.22 -17.77 -35.82
CA PHE A 355 -9.41 -17.55 -34.62
C PHE A 355 -9.70 -16.16 -34.05
N ARG A 356 -10.25 -16.11 -32.84
CA ARG A 356 -10.64 -14.86 -32.20
C ARG A 356 -9.67 -14.48 -31.09
N PHE A 357 -8.87 -13.45 -31.33
CA PHE A 357 -8.07 -12.81 -30.29
C PHE A 357 -8.94 -11.81 -29.52
N GLU A 358 -9.54 -12.26 -28.42
CA GLU A 358 -10.19 -11.38 -27.45
C GLU A 358 -9.12 -10.76 -26.53
N PHE A 359 -8.58 -9.61 -26.94
CA PHE A 359 -7.74 -8.77 -26.09
C PHE A 359 -8.60 -8.04 -25.07
N GLY A 360 -8.93 -8.73 -23.97
CA GLY A 360 -9.47 -8.09 -22.78
C GLY A 360 -8.44 -7.17 -22.10
N TRP A 361 -8.92 -6.27 -21.25
CA TRP A 361 -8.05 -5.40 -20.46
C TRP A 361 -7.01 -6.18 -19.65
N ARG A 362 -7.36 -7.36 -19.14
CA ARG A 362 -6.43 -8.26 -18.43
C ARG A 362 -5.21 -8.63 -19.26
N GLN A 363 -5.38 -9.00 -20.52
CA GLN A 363 -4.26 -9.36 -21.41
C GLN A 363 -3.39 -8.14 -21.76
N ILE A 364 -4.03 -6.99 -21.99
CA ILE A 364 -3.34 -5.73 -22.31
C ILE A 364 -2.54 -5.24 -21.09
N GLU A 365 -3.10 -5.27 -19.89
CA GLU A 365 -2.45 -4.89 -18.64
C GLU A 365 -1.14 -5.66 -18.43
N GLY A 366 -1.12 -6.99 -18.66
CA GLY A 366 0.10 -7.79 -18.51
C GLY A 366 1.24 -7.35 -19.44
N ILE A 367 0.90 -6.95 -20.66
CA ILE A 367 1.86 -6.38 -21.63
C ILE A 367 2.34 -5.01 -21.15
N ILE A 368 1.44 -4.14 -20.68
CA ILE A 368 1.77 -2.81 -20.15
C ILE A 368 2.71 -2.95 -18.93
N ILE A 369 2.43 -3.85 -17.98
CA ILE A 369 3.29 -4.10 -16.83
C ILE A 369 4.67 -4.58 -17.29
N LEU A 370 4.73 -5.55 -18.21
CA LEU A 370 5.99 -6.10 -18.71
C LEU A 370 6.86 -5.04 -19.41
N VAL A 371 6.27 -4.19 -20.25
CA VAL A 371 6.96 -3.07 -20.91
C VAL A 371 7.40 -2.02 -19.88
N SER A 372 6.54 -1.67 -18.92
CA SER A 372 6.83 -0.73 -17.83
C SER A 372 7.99 -1.20 -16.96
N MET A 373 8.00 -2.49 -16.59
CA MET A 373 9.08 -3.13 -15.83
C MET A 373 10.40 -3.16 -16.62
N GLY A 374 10.35 -3.50 -17.91
CA GLY A 374 11.53 -3.51 -18.79
C GLY A 374 12.14 -2.12 -18.99
N ALA A 375 11.31 -1.11 -19.22
CA ALA A 375 11.74 0.29 -19.35
C ALA A 375 12.39 0.81 -18.06
N LYS A 376 11.81 0.51 -16.89
CA LYS A 376 12.39 0.86 -15.59
C LYS A 376 13.72 0.15 -15.34
N PHE A 377 13.82 -1.14 -15.66
CA PHE A 377 15.06 -1.89 -15.51
C PHE A 377 16.18 -1.32 -16.40
N TRP A 378 15.87 -0.96 -17.65
CA TRP A 378 16.80 -0.27 -18.53
C TRP A 378 17.22 1.10 -17.97
N ALA A 379 16.26 1.90 -17.50
CA ALA A 379 16.53 3.19 -16.88
C ALA A 379 17.39 3.07 -15.60
N ILE A 380 17.21 2.02 -14.80
CA ILE A 380 18.06 1.71 -13.64
C ILE A 380 19.50 1.45 -14.08
N LEU A 381 19.70 0.61 -15.09
CA LEU A 381 21.04 0.24 -15.58
C LEU A 381 21.80 1.43 -16.18
N GLU A 382 21.13 2.26 -16.99
CA GLU A 382 21.76 3.42 -17.63
C GLU A 382 21.90 4.62 -16.67
N TYR A 383 20.85 4.97 -15.92
CA TYR A 383 20.81 6.22 -15.17
C TYR A 383 21.16 6.11 -13.69
N SER A 384 21.18 4.92 -13.07
CA SER A 384 21.56 4.74 -11.64
C SER A 384 22.77 3.82 -11.41
N GLY A 385 23.48 3.45 -12.49
CA GLY A 385 24.74 2.70 -12.42
C GLY A 385 25.92 3.54 -11.91
N VAL A 386 27.12 2.94 -11.92
CA VAL A 386 28.35 3.52 -11.34
C VAL A 386 28.75 4.88 -11.94
N ASP A 387 28.30 5.18 -13.16
CA ASP A 387 28.46 6.49 -13.83
C ASP A 387 27.12 7.05 -14.34
N GLY A 388 26.02 6.76 -13.65
CA GLY A 388 24.67 7.19 -14.03
C GLY A 388 24.46 8.71 -13.90
N VAL A 389 23.27 9.18 -14.31
CA VAL A 389 22.83 10.58 -14.07
C VAL A 389 22.37 10.77 -12.63
N ILE A 390 21.75 9.74 -12.06
CA ILE A 390 21.22 9.68 -10.69
C ILE A 390 22.34 9.14 -9.79
N ASN A 391 23.33 9.98 -9.50
CA ASN A 391 24.39 9.66 -8.55
C ASN A 391 24.02 10.12 -7.13
N GLY A 392 24.33 9.29 -6.15
CA GLY A 392 24.12 9.60 -4.73
C GLY A 392 22.70 9.36 -4.22
N LEU A 393 22.44 9.84 -3.00
CA LEU A 393 21.23 9.54 -2.24
C LEU A 393 20.17 10.63 -2.50
N SER A 394 19.32 10.39 -3.49
CA SER A 394 18.28 11.33 -3.94
C SER A 394 16.91 10.67 -4.06
N ASN A 395 15.84 11.47 -4.00
CA ASN A 395 14.48 10.98 -4.29
C ASN A 395 14.33 10.35 -5.68
N ALA A 396 15.16 10.76 -6.65
CA ALA A 396 15.16 10.15 -7.97
C ALA A 396 15.60 8.68 -7.91
N TYR A 397 16.62 8.36 -7.12
CA TYR A 397 17.09 6.98 -6.92
C TYR A 397 16.00 6.11 -6.29
N PHE A 398 15.41 6.56 -5.18
CA PHE A 398 14.36 5.78 -4.50
C PHE A 398 13.10 5.62 -5.35
N GLY A 399 12.64 6.70 -6.00
CA GLY A 399 11.42 6.66 -6.83
C GLY A 399 11.55 5.68 -7.99
N LEU A 400 12.70 5.66 -8.68
CA LEU A 400 12.96 4.76 -9.80
C LEU A 400 13.08 3.28 -9.36
N TRP A 401 13.81 3.01 -8.28
CA TRP A 401 13.93 1.64 -7.75
C TRP A 401 12.63 1.12 -7.14
N GLY A 402 11.89 1.98 -6.42
CA GLY A 402 10.59 1.65 -5.86
C GLY A 402 9.55 1.33 -6.93
N SER A 403 9.46 2.15 -7.99
CA SER A 403 8.52 1.90 -9.08
C SER A 403 8.88 0.63 -9.86
N PHE A 404 10.17 0.29 -9.96
CA PHE A 404 10.62 -0.98 -10.52
C PHE A 404 10.14 -2.17 -9.67
N PHE A 405 10.44 -2.21 -8.37
CA PHE A 405 10.00 -3.32 -7.52
C PHE A 405 8.48 -3.47 -7.47
N HIS A 406 7.71 -2.38 -7.41
CA HIS A 406 6.25 -2.45 -7.48
C HIS A 406 5.73 -2.89 -8.85
N SER A 407 6.42 -2.60 -9.96
CA SER A 407 6.08 -3.18 -11.28
C SER A 407 6.37 -4.70 -11.35
N VAL A 408 7.42 -5.18 -10.68
CA VAL A 408 7.70 -6.63 -10.55
C VAL A 408 6.60 -7.31 -9.71
N PHE A 409 6.18 -6.70 -8.61
CA PHE A 409 5.06 -7.22 -7.81
C PHE A 409 3.73 -7.18 -8.57
N ALA A 410 3.44 -6.10 -9.31
CA ALA A 410 2.28 -6.03 -10.21
C ALA A 410 2.29 -7.18 -11.21
N PHE A 411 3.45 -7.51 -11.81
CA PHE A 411 3.59 -8.61 -12.76
C PHE A 411 3.38 -9.97 -12.10
N GLY A 412 3.91 -10.17 -10.89
CA GLY A 412 3.72 -11.39 -10.10
C GLY A 412 2.25 -11.62 -9.74
N THR A 413 1.56 -10.59 -9.25
CA THR A 413 0.12 -10.61 -8.96
C THR A 413 -0.70 -10.84 -10.23
N TRP A 414 -0.36 -10.17 -11.34
CA TRP A 414 -1.01 -10.40 -12.63
C TRP A 414 -0.87 -11.85 -13.11
N LEU A 415 0.35 -12.42 -13.03
CA LEU A 415 0.58 -13.83 -13.36
C LEU A 415 -0.21 -14.77 -12.44
N TYR A 416 -0.35 -14.44 -11.15
CA TYR A 416 -1.15 -15.22 -10.20
C TYR A 416 -2.65 -15.20 -10.57
N GLU A 417 -3.24 -14.02 -10.77
CA GLU A 417 -4.63 -13.87 -11.22
C GLU A 417 -4.90 -14.62 -12.54
N ASN A 418 -3.96 -14.54 -13.50
CA ASN A 418 -4.15 -15.13 -14.83
C ASN A 418 -3.87 -16.65 -14.88
N LYS A 419 -3.04 -17.19 -13.99
CA LYS A 419 -2.74 -18.63 -13.92
C LYS A 419 -3.97 -19.50 -13.62
N HIS A 420 -4.95 -18.94 -12.90
CA HIS A 420 -6.19 -19.64 -12.54
C HIS A 420 -7.33 -19.50 -13.57
N ILE A 421 -7.10 -18.82 -14.70
CA ILE A 421 -8.11 -18.63 -15.75
C ILE A 421 -8.56 -19.97 -16.35
N GLU A 422 -7.67 -20.91 -16.64
CA GLU A 422 -8.06 -22.23 -17.20
C GLU A 422 -8.97 -23.04 -16.27
N THR A 423 -8.82 -22.87 -14.95
CA THR A 423 -9.68 -23.52 -13.94
C THR A 423 -11.05 -22.84 -13.85
N VAL A 424 -11.08 -21.51 -13.75
CA VAL A 424 -12.33 -20.74 -13.69
C VAL A 424 -13.16 -20.93 -14.96
N VAL A 425 -12.54 -20.84 -16.14
CA VAL A 425 -13.23 -21.06 -17.43
C VAL A 425 -13.76 -22.50 -17.54
N ARG A 426 -13.06 -23.49 -17.00
CA ARG A 426 -13.51 -24.88 -17.01
C ARG A 426 -14.66 -25.12 -16.03
N GLU A 427 -14.65 -24.48 -14.87
CA GLU A 427 -15.75 -24.51 -13.90
C GLU A 427 -17.00 -23.80 -14.44
N GLU A 428 -16.86 -22.64 -15.10
CA GLU A 428 -17.96 -21.96 -15.79
C GLU A 428 -18.54 -22.79 -16.95
N ILE A 429 -17.70 -23.41 -17.79
CA ILE A 429 -18.17 -24.28 -18.88
C ILE A 429 -18.90 -25.51 -18.33
N ASN A 430 -18.38 -26.13 -17.27
CA ASN A 430 -19.06 -27.27 -16.64
C ASN A 430 -20.41 -26.85 -16.05
N ARG A 431 -20.48 -25.70 -15.39
CA ARG A 431 -21.73 -25.17 -14.84
C ARG A 431 -22.74 -24.78 -15.93
N ASP A 432 -22.32 -24.08 -16.98
CA ASP A 432 -23.17 -23.78 -18.14
C ASP A 432 -23.69 -25.09 -18.78
N ASN A 433 -22.89 -26.16 -18.81
CA ASN A 433 -23.33 -27.47 -19.29
C ASN A 433 -24.35 -28.13 -18.34
N ASP A 434 -24.10 -28.13 -17.03
CA ASP A 434 -25.01 -28.71 -16.02
C ASP A 434 -26.36 -27.97 -15.99
N GLU A 435 -26.38 -26.64 -16.12
CA GLU A 435 -27.61 -25.85 -16.23
C GLU A 435 -28.38 -26.17 -17.54
N ASN A 436 -27.69 -26.41 -18.66
CA ASN A 436 -28.31 -26.81 -19.93
C ASN A 436 -28.85 -28.26 -19.92
N VAL A 437 -28.16 -29.21 -19.29
CA VAL A 437 -28.63 -30.60 -19.16
C VAL A 437 -29.93 -30.65 -18.35
N ASN A 438 -29.96 -30.01 -17.17
CA ASN A 438 -31.16 -29.92 -16.34
C ASN A 438 -32.33 -29.23 -17.08
N THR A 439 -32.06 -28.31 -18.00
CA THR A 439 -33.13 -27.65 -18.78
C THR A 439 -33.73 -28.59 -19.82
N ASN A 440 -32.93 -29.43 -20.48
CA ASN A 440 -33.42 -30.39 -21.47
C ASN A 440 -34.20 -31.56 -20.85
N ASP A 441 -33.77 -32.07 -19.69
CA ASP A 441 -34.46 -33.16 -18.98
C ASP A 441 -35.86 -32.75 -18.50
N ASN A 442 -36.09 -31.46 -18.22
CA ASN A 442 -37.42 -30.94 -17.90
C ASN A 442 -38.33 -30.80 -19.13
N ILE A 443 -37.77 -30.60 -20.33
CA ILE A 443 -38.54 -30.50 -21.58
C ILE A 443 -38.93 -31.89 -22.11
N ALA A 444 -38.19 -32.95 -21.74
CA ALA A 444 -38.46 -34.32 -22.18
C ALA A 444 -39.51 -35.07 -21.32
N ASN A 445 -40.01 -34.46 -20.24
CA ASN A 445 -40.99 -35.06 -19.31
C ASN A 445 -42.39 -34.40 -19.34
N ASP A 446 -42.59 -33.39 -20.20
CA ASP A 446 -43.89 -32.81 -20.58
C ASP A 446 -44.34 -33.34 -21.97
#